data_AF-Q71BL0-F1
#
_entry.id   AF-Q71BL0-F1
#
_cell.length_a   1.000
_cell.length_b   1.000
_cell.length_c   1.000
_cell.angle_alpha   90.00
_cell.angle_beta   90.00
_cell.angle_gamma   90.00
#
_symmetry.space_group_name_H-M   'P 1'
#
loop_
_entity.id
_entity.type
_entity.pdbx_description
1 polymer ?
#
loop_
_entity_poly.entity_id
_entity_poly.type
_entity_poly.pdbx_seq_one_letter_code
_entity_poly.pdbx_strand_id
1 'polypeptide(L)'
;TREIPNVGEDALKDLDEMGIIRIGAEVKEGDILVGKVTPKGEKDLSAEERLLHAIFGDKSREVRDTSLRVPHGADGVVRDVKIFTRANGDELQSGVNMLVRVYIAQKRKIKVGDKMAGRHGNKGVVSRIVPVEDMPYLPDGTPVDIMLNPLGVPSRMNIGQVMELHLGMAARTLGIHIATPVFDGASSEDLWDTVKEAGMDSDAKTILYDGRTGEPFDNRVSVGVMYMIKL
;
A
#
# COMPACT_ATOMS: atom_id res chain seq x y z
N THR A 1 -8.75 -25.00 -18.05
CA THR A 1 -10.12 -25.55 -18.08
C THR A 1 -10.83 -25.13 -16.82
N ARG A 2 -12.13 -24.86 -16.91
CA ARG A 2 -13.00 -24.54 -15.76
C ARG A 2 -13.33 -25.77 -14.90
N GLU A 3 -13.16 -26.97 -15.43
CA GLU A 3 -13.43 -28.23 -14.72
C GLU A 3 -12.32 -28.59 -13.73
N ILE A 4 -12.38 -28.01 -12.53
CA ILE A 4 -11.40 -28.23 -11.46
C ILE A 4 -11.99 -29.19 -10.43
N PRO A 5 -11.27 -30.27 -10.03
CA PRO A 5 -11.76 -31.22 -9.03
C PRO A 5 -11.84 -30.57 -7.64
N ASN A 6 -12.86 -30.93 -6.85
CA ASN A 6 -13.02 -30.53 -5.44
C ASN A 6 -13.10 -29.02 -5.19
N VAL A 7 -13.60 -28.25 -6.17
CA VAL A 7 -13.80 -26.80 -6.07
C VAL A 7 -15.30 -26.51 -6.17
N GLY A 8 -15.83 -25.73 -5.22
CA GLY A 8 -17.24 -25.33 -5.22
C GLY A 8 -17.57 -24.30 -6.30
N GLU A 9 -18.86 -24.16 -6.65
CA GLU A 9 -19.32 -23.26 -7.71
C GLU A 9 -18.96 -21.79 -7.46
N ASP A 10 -18.93 -21.36 -6.19
CA ASP A 10 -18.55 -20.00 -5.79
C ASP A 10 -17.14 -19.60 -6.24
N ALA A 11 -16.21 -20.55 -6.23
CA ALA A 11 -14.82 -20.31 -6.64
C ALA A 11 -14.65 -20.34 -8.17
N LEU A 12 -15.64 -20.84 -8.91
CA LEU A 12 -15.66 -20.88 -10.37
C LEU A 12 -16.46 -19.73 -10.98
N LYS A 13 -17.15 -18.93 -10.17
CA LYS A 13 -18.11 -17.89 -10.63
C LYS A 13 -17.47 -16.86 -11.58
N ASP A 14 -16.22 -16.48 -11.32
CA ASP A 14 -15.52 -15.44 -12.06
C ASP A 14 -14.60 -16.01 -13.17
N LEU A 15 -14.56 -17.34 -13.33
CA LEU A 15 -13.80 -18.01 -14.39
C LEU A 15 -14.64 -18.13 -15.67
N ASP A 16 -14.04 -17.87 -16.81
CA ASP A 16 -14.64 -18.13 -18.13
C ASP A 16 -14.68 -19.64 -18.47
N GLU A 17 -15.13 -19.97 -19.67
CA GLU A 17 -15.21 -21.35 -20.17
C GLU A 17 -13.82 -22.02 -20.27
N MET A 18 -12.76 -21.25 -20.53
CA MET A 18 -11.38 -21.73 -20.54
C MET A 18 -10.80 -21.92 -19.13
N GLY A 19 -11.51 -21.47 -18.10
CA GLY A 19 -11.08 -21.47 -16.72
C GLY A 19 -10.16 -20.30 -16.38
N ILE A 20 -10.25 -19.17 -17.09
CA ILE A 20 -9.44 -17.97 -16.88
C ILE A 20 -10.31 -16.90 -16.22
N ILE A 21 -9.75 -16.22 -15.23
CA ILE A 21 -10.45 -15.16 -14.49
C ILE A 21 -10.83 -13.99 -15.41
N ARG A 22 -12.06 -13.47 -15.27
CA ARG A 22 -12.51 -12.30 -16.02
C ARG A 22 -11.82 -11.00 -15.59
N ILE A 23 -11.63 -10.09 -16.55
CA ILE A 23 -11.14 -8.73 -16.27
C ILE A 23 -12.19 -7.96 -15.46
N GLY A 24 -11.74 -7.25 -14.42
CA GLY A 24 -12.60 -6.51 -13.49
C GLY A 24 -13.11 -7.33 -12.30
N ALA A 25 -12.75 -8.61 -12.19
CA ALA A 25 -13.04 -9.38 -10.98
C ALA A 25 -12.24 -8.87 -9.78
N GLU A 26 -12.90 -8.73 -8.63
CA GLU A 26 -12.23 -8.56 -7.34
C GLU A 26 -11.80 -9.92 -6.83
N VAL A 27 -10.52 -10.08 -6.54
CA VAL A 27 -9.93 -11.34 -6.11
C VAL A 27 -9.28 -11.20 -4.74
N LYS A 28 -9.43 -12.25 -3.94
CA LYS A 28 -8.83 -12.41 -2.62
C LYS A 28 -7.81 -13.54 -2.63
N GLU A 29 -7.04 -13.59 -1.57
CA GLU A 29 -6.08 -14.66 -1.31
C GLU A 29 -6.73 -16.05 -1.47
N GLY A 30 -6.09 -16.91 -2.26
CA GLY A 30 -6.55 -18.28 -2.52
C GLY A 30 -7.55 -18.44 -3.68
N ASP A 31 -8.12 -17.35 -4.19
CA ASP A 31 -9.01 -17.38 -5.36
C ASP A 31 -8.26 -17.89 -6.60
N ILE A 32 -8.99 -18.59 -7.48
CA ILE A 32 -8.42 -19.20 -8.68
C ILE A 32 -8.34 -18.15 -9.78
N LEU A 33 -7.14 -17.92 -10.30
CA LEU A 33 -6.89 -17.02 -11.44
C LEU A 33 -6.92 -17.77 -12.77
N VAL A 34 -6.32 -18.96 -12.79
CA VAL A 34 -6.26 -19.80 -14.00
C VAL A 34 -6.41 -21.27 -13.60
N GLY A 35 -7.50 -21.87 -14.02
CA GLY A 35 -7.83 -23.27 -13.86
C GLY A 35 -6.89 -24.17 -14.67
N LYS A 36 -6.06 -24.93 -13.96
CA LYS A 36 -5.11 -25.88 -14.55
C LYS A 36 -5.25 -27.23 -13.85
N VAL A 37 -5.39 -28.27 -14.64
CA VAL A 37 -5.44 -29.65 -14.16
C VAL A 37 -4.30 -30.45 -14.77
N THR A 38 -3.70 -31.33 -13.98
CA THR A 38 -2.65 -32.25 -14.42
C THR A 38 -3.14 -33.67 -14.21
N PRO A 39 -2.99 -34.58 -15.19
CA PRO A 39 -3.31 -35.99 -14.97
C PRO A 39 -2.50 -36.54 -13.79
N LYS A 40 -3.16 -37.25 -12.89
CA LYS A 40 -2.52 -38.03 -11.83
C LYS A 40 -2.08 -39.36 -12.45
N GLY A 41 -0.86 -39.80 -12.13
CA GLY A 41 -0.49 -41.18 -12.38
C GLY A 41 -1.34 -42.12 -11.52
N GLU A 42 -1.57 -43.34 -11.99
CA GLU A 42 -2.21 -44.39 -11.20
C GLU A 42 -1.41 -44.62 -9.91
N LYS A 43 -2.06 -44.38 -8.77
CA LYS A 43 -1.55 -44.74 -7.46
C LYS A 43 -2.44 -45.83 -6.89
N ASP A 44 -1.82 -46.87 -6.34
CA ASP A 44 -2.54 -47.85 -5.53
C ASP A 44 -3.14 -47.16 -4.30
N LEU A 45 -4.47 -47.11 -4.25
CA LEU A 45 -5.22 -46.60 -3.10
C LEU A 45 -5.05 -47.54 -1.89
N SER A 46 -4.98 -46.98 -0.69
CA SER A 46 -4.95 -47.77 0.55
C SER A 46 -6.26 -48.54 0.78
N ALA A 47 -6.28 -49.51 1.70
CA ALA A 47 -7.48 -50.28 2.00
C ALA A 47 -8.64 -49.38 2.52
N GLU A 48 -8.30 -48.35 3.29
CA GLU A 48 -9.23 -47.35 3.82
C GLU A 48 -9.79 -46.43 2.72
N GLU A 49 -8.94 -45.97 1.80
CA GLU A 49 -9.36 -45.15 0.64
C GLU A 49 -10.23 -45.97 -0.33
N ARG A 50 -9.93 -47.25 -0.53
CA ARG A 50 -10.76 -48.18 -1.31
C ARG A 50 -12.14 -48.36 -0.68
N LEU A 51 -12.21 -48.51 0.65
CA LEU A 51 -13.48 -48.60 1.38
C LEU A 51 -14.29 -47.31 1.24
N LEU A 52 -13.66 -46.14 1.43
CA LEU A 52 -14.31 -44.83 1.25
C LEU A 52 -14.86 -44.67 -0.17
N HIS A 53 -14.07 -45.03 -1.19
CA HIS A 53 -14.50 -44.96 -2.59
C HIS A 53 -15.68 -45.91 -2.89
N ALA A 54 -15.71 -47.10 -2.25
CA ALA A 54 -16.80 -48.05 -2.39
C ALA A 54 -18.10 -47.57 -1.71
N ILE A 55 -18.01 -46.87 -0.56
CA ILE A 55 -19.16 -46.37 0.18
C ILE A 55 -19.76 -45.12 -0.49
N PHE A 56 -18.92 -44.15 -0.86
CA PHE A 56 -19.38 -42.86 -1.37
C PHE A 56 -19.56 -42.84 -2.89
N GLY A 57 -19.09 -43.88 -3.60
CA GLY A 57 -19.15 -43.94 -5.07
C GLY A 57 -18.43 -42.78 -5.75
N ASP A 58 -17.59 -42.07 -5.00
CA ASP A 58 -16.98 -40.81 -5.38
C ASP A 58 -15.91 -41.13 -6.40
N LYS A 59 -16.24 -41.03 -7.70
CA LYS A 59 -15.28 -41.20 -8.78
C LYS A 59 -14.19 -40.16 -8.60
N SER A 60 -13.11 -40.56 -7.93
CA SER A 60 -11.96 -39.69 -7.76
C SER A 60 -11.50 -39.30 -9.17
N ARG A 61 -11.65 -38.02 -9.54
CA ARG A 61 -11.24 -37.56 -10.85
C ARG A 61 -9.74 -37.85 -10.98
N GLU A 62 -9.35 -38.47 -12.09
CA GLU A 62 -7.96 -38.83 -12.42
C GLU A 62 -7.02 -37.62 -12.58
N VAL A 63 -7.50 -36.41 -12.27
CA VAL A 63 -6.75 -35.16 -12.42
C VAL A 63 -6.50 -34.51 -11.06
N ARG A 64 -5.36 -33.83 -10.96
CA ARG A 64 -4.96 -33.01 -9.82
C ARG A 64 -5.14 -31.54 -10.18
N ASP A 65 -5.70 -30.77 -9.26
CA ASP A 65 -5.68 -29.31 -9.34
C ASP A 65 -4.25 -28.78 -9.23
N THR A 66 -3.76 -28.11 -10.28
CA THR A 66 -2.50 -27.37 -10.34
C THR A 66 -2.74 -25.92 -10.77
N SER A 67 -3.93 -25.39 -10.48
CA SER A 67 -4.38 -24.05 -10.86
C SER A 67 -3.52 -22.95 -10.25
N LEU A 68 -3.41 -21.84 -11.00
CA LEU A 68 -2.81 -20.62 -10.48
C LEU A 68 -3.81 -19.94 -9.54
N ARG A 69 -3.38 -19.67 -8.32
CA ARG A 69 -4.18 -18.97 -7.30
C ARG A 69 -3.54 -17.64 -6.94
N VAL A 70 -4.35 -16.73 -6.40
CA VAL A 70 -3.87 -15.46 -5.87
C VAL A 70 -2.88 -15.72 -4.73
N PRO A 71 -1.66 -15.18 -4.79
CA PRO A 71 -0.68 -15.30 -3.71
C PRO A 71 -1.18 -14.69 -2.40
N HIS A 72 -0.61 -15.14 -1.29
CA HIS A 72 -0.90 -14.58 0.03
C HIS A 72 -0.62 -13.07 0.08
N GLY A 73 -1.60 -12.29 0.56
CA GLY A 73 -1.51 -10.82 0.63
C GLY A 73 -1.55 -10.05 -0.70
N ALA A 74 -1.89 -10.73 -1.81
CA ALA A 74 -2.02 -10.11 -3.14
C ALA A 74 -3.49 -9.92 -3.57
N ASP A 75 -4.32 -9.39 -2.67
CA ASP A 75 -5.69 -8.99 -2.98
C ASP A 75 -5.73 -7.82 -3.98
N GLY A 76 -6.79 -7.75 -4.78
CA GLY A 76 -6.96 -6.64 -5.71
C GLY A 76 -7.98 -6.89 -6.80
N VAL A 77 -7.89 -6.09 -7.86
CA VAL A 77 -8.77 -6.19 -9.02
C VAL A 77 -7.96 -6.69 -10.22
N VAL A 78 -8.49 -7.69 -10.94
CA VAL A 78 -7.91 -8.14 -12.19
C VAL A 78 -8.02 -7.03 -13.22
N ARG A 79 -6.87 -6.46 -13.61
CA ARG A 79 -6.81 -5.35 -14.55
C ARG A 79 -6.70 -5.80 -16.00
N ASP A 80 -5.92 -6.84 -16.23
CA ASP A 80 -5.62 -7.32 -17.58
C ASP A 80 -5.27 -8.81 -17.55
N VAL A 81 -5.53 -9.50 -18.65
CA VAL A 81 -5.21 -10.92 -18.84
C VAL A 81 -4.64 -11.10 -20.24
N LYS A 82 -3.41 -11.62 -20.31
CA LYS A 82 -2.72 -11.88 -21.58
C LYS A 82 -2.52 -13.38 -21.77
N ILE A 83 -3.00 -13.89 -22.89
CA ILE A 83 -2.88 -15.30 -23.27
C ILE A 83 -1.89 -15.38 -24.43
N PHE A 84 -0.81 -16.13 -24.23
CA PHE A 84 0.22 -16.38 -25.23
C PHE A 84 0.12 -17.83 -25.70
N THR A 85 0.11 -18.03 -27.01
CA THR A 85 0.02 -19.38 -27.60
C THR A 85 0.99 -19.51 -28.77
N ARG A 86 1.50 -20.72 -29.01
CA ARG A 86 2.37 -20.97 -30.17
C ARG A 86 1.67 -20.70 -31.50
N ALA A 87 0.35 -20.92 -31.57
CA ALA A 87 -0.46 -20.68 -32.76
C ALA A 87 -0.52 -19.19 -33.14
N ASN A 88 -0.44 -18.29 -32.15
CA ASN A 88 -0.42 -16.84 -32.36
C ASN A 88 0.97 -16.30 -32.74
N GLY A 89 1.98 -17.17 -32.87
CA GLY A 89 3.35 -16.76 -33.18
C GLY A 89 4.16 -16.29 -31.96
N ASP A 90 3.66 -16.52 -30.74
CA ASP A 90 4.39 -16.16 -29.51
C ASP A 90 5.53 -17.17 -29.23
N GLU A 91 6.71 -16.66 -28.89
CA GLU A 91 7.82 -17.49 -28.43
C GLU A 91 7.58 -18.03 -27.02
N LEU A 92 7.35 -19.33 -26.90
CA LEU A 92 7.16 -20.03 -25.62
C LEU A 92 8.31 -21.01 -25.35
N GLN A 93 8.60 -21.24 -24.07
CA GLN A 93 9.56 -22.26 -23.65
C GLN A 93 9.18 -23.65 -24.18
N SER A 94 10.18 -24.51 -24.37
CA SER A 94 9.96 -25.89 -24.79
C SER A 94 9.07 -26.63 -23.79
N GLY A 95 8.05 -27.34 -24.26
CA GLY A 95 7.06 -28.03 -23.42
C GLY A 95 5.92 -27.14 -22.90
N VAL A 96 5.91 -25.83 -23.19
CA VAL A 96 4.78 -24.93 -22.85
C VAL A 96 3.88 -24.73 -24.08
N ASN A 97 2.61 -25.12 -23.94
CA ASN A 97 1.60 -25.00 -25.00
C ASN A 97 0.91 -23.62 -24.98
N MET A 98 0.62 -23.12 -23.78
CA MET A 98 -0.07 -21.85 -23.53
C MET A 98 0.45 -21.22 -22.24
N LEU A 99 0.65 -19.92 -22.24
CA LEU A 99 1.02 -19.13 -21.07
C LEU A 99 -0.07 -18.07 -20.81
N VAL A 100 -0.59 -18.01 -19.59
CA VAL A 100 -1.56 -17.00 -19.19
C VAL A 100 -0.92 -16.10 -18.15
N ARG A 101 -0.90 -14.78 -18.41
CA ARG A 101 -0.44 -13.77 -17.46
C ARG A 101 -1.64 -12.96 -16.99
N VAL A 102 -1.86 -12.95 -15.68
CA VAL A 102 -2.93 -12.17 -15.05
C VAL A 102 -2.31 -11.00 -14.29
N TYR A 103 -2.75 -9.79 -14.57
CA TYR A 103 -2.30 -8.57 -13.91
C TYR A 103 -3.33 -8.15 -12.86
N ILE A 104 -2.90 -8.15 -11.59
CA ILE A 104 -3.73 -7.72 -10.46
C ILE A 104 -3.27 -6.33 -10.03
N ALA A 105 -4.20 -5.39 -9.98
CA ALA A 105 -3.98 -4.06 -9.44
C ALA A 105 -4.42 -4.05 -7.97
N GLN A 106 -3.48 -3.76 -7.06
CA GLN A 106 -3.74 -3.65 -5.62
C GLN A 106 -3.64 -2.19 -5.18
N LYS A 107 -4.64 -1.71 -4.46
CA LYS A 107 -4.60 -0.37 -3.83
C LYS A 107 -4.12 -0.50 -2.39
N ARG A 108 -2.82 -0.26 -2.17
CA ARG A 108 -2.22 -0.30 -0.83
C ARG A 108 -2.36 1.02 -0.10
N LYS A 109 -3.25 1.08 0.91
CA LYS A 109 -3.34 2.21 1.84
C LYS A 109 -2.12 2.25 2.76
N ILE A 110 -1.88 3.40 3.39
CA ILE A 110 -0.88 3.53 4.46
C ILE A 110 -1.31 2.71 5.68
N LYS A 111 -0.37 1.99 6.29
CA LYS A 111 -0.61 1.18 7.49
C LYS A 111 0.54 1.33 8.49
N VAL A 112 0.27 0.96 9.73
CA VAL A 112 1.31 0.80 10.76
C VAL A 112 2.37 -0.18 10.25
N GLY A 113 3.64 0.19 10.39
CA GLY A 113 4.77 -0.56 9.84
C GLY A 113 5.25 -0.07 8.48
N ASP A 114 4.47 0.77 7.76
CA ASP A 114 4.94 1.39 6.53
C ASP A 114 6.07 2.39 6.83
N LYS A 115 7.03 2.47 5.91
CA LYS A 115 8.19 3.35 6.04
C LYS A 115 7.94 4.67 5.33
N MET A 116 8.14 5.75 6.07
CA MET A 116 7.99 7.12 5.58
C MET A 116 9.34 7.83 5.67
N ALA A 117 9.57 8.80 4.78
CA ALA A 117 10.76 9.63 4.81
C ALA A 117 10.47 11.06 4.36
N GLY A 118 11.16 12.03 4.96
CA GLY A 118 11.27 13.37 4.39
C GLY A 118 12.46 13.47 3.45
N ARG A 119 12.60 14.63 2.80
CA ARG A 119 13.69 14.91 1.84
C ARG A 119 15.06 15.13 2.51
N HIS A 120 15.07 15.35 3.83
CA HIS A 120 16.26 15.65 4.62
C HIS A 120 16.86 14.42 5.33
N GLY A 121 16.58 13.22 4.81
CA GLY A 121 17.10 11.96 5.35
C GLY A 121 16.46 11.51 6.67
N ASN A 122 15.48 12.25 7.18
CA ASN A 122 14.62 11.81 8.27
C ASN A 122 13.75 10.65 7.80
N LYS A 123 13.93 9.49 8.43
CA LYS A 123 13.19 8.26 8.12
C LYS A 123 12.47 7.80 9.38
N GLY A 124 11.25 7.31 9.21
CA GLY A 124 10.43 6.78 10.28
C GLY A 124 9.58 5.62 9.81
N VAL A 125 9.12 4.82 10.76
CA VAL A 125 8.09 3.81 10.53
C VAL A 125 6.81 4.33 11.18
N VAL A 126 5.68 4.23 10.50
CA VAL A 126 4.38 4.61 11.08
C VAL A 126 4.13 3.71 12.29
N SER A 127 4.12 4.29 13.49
CA SER A 127 3.94 3.55 14.74
C SER A 127 2.48 3.40 15.13
N ARG A 128 1.66 4.43 14.86
CA ARG A 128 0.24 4.46 15.19
C ARG A 128 -0.50 5.36 14.21
N ILE A 129 -1.72 4.96 13.86
CA ILE A 129 -2.71 5.80 13.18
C ILE A 129 -3.80 6.05 14.23
N VAL A 130 -4.04 7.32 14.56
CA VAL A 130 -5.03 7.73 15.55
C VAL A 130 -6.22 8.43 14.87
N PRO A 131 -7.40 8.42 15.50
CA PRO A 131 -8.53 9.23 15.07
C PRO A 131 -8.18 10.73 15.05
N VAL A 132 -8.92 11.52 14.26
CA VAL A 132 -8.63 12.95 14.09
C VAL A 132 -8.90 13.76 15.36
N GLU A 133 -9.88 13.33 16.16
CA GLU A 133 -10.25 13.89 17.45
C GLU A 133 -9.17 13.71 18.53
N ASP A 134 -8.30 12.72 18.37
CA ASP A 134 -7.18 12.46 19.28
C ASP A 134 -5.93 13.28 18.92
N MET A 135 -5.89 13.90 17.74
CA MET A 135 -4.72 14.63 17.27
C MET A 135 -4.64 16.01 17.93
N PRO A 136 -3.43 16.48 18.26
CA PRO A 136 -3.23 17.87 18.62
C PRO A 136 -3.77 18.81 17.54
N TYR A 137 -4.36 19.92 17.95
CA TYR A 137 -4.96 20.88 17.04
C TYR A 137 -4.46 22.31 17.29
N LEU A 138 -4.48 23.09 16.22
CA LEU A 138 -4.11 24.50 16.17
C LEU A 138 -5.19 25.38 16.83
N PRO A 139 -4.89 26.64 17.19
CA PRO A 139 -5.87 27.53 17.82
C PRO A 139 -7.14 27.80 16.98
N ASP A 140 -7.08 27.58 15.67
CA ASP A 140 -8.21 27.67 14.74
C ASP A 140 -9.06 26.38 14.67
N GLY A 141 -8.67 25.33 15.42
CA GLY A 141 -9.33 24.02 15.42
C GLY A 141 -8.75 23.03 14.39
N THR A 142 -7.79 23.44 13.57
CA THR A 142 -7.21 22.55 12.54
C THR A 142 -6.33 21.48 13.19
N PRO A 143 -6.61 20.17 13.00
CA PRO A 143 -5.79 19.09 13.54
C PRO A 143 -4.46 18.97 12.77
N VAL A 144 -3.41 18.52 13.45
CA VAL A 144 -2.14 18.19 12.78
C VAL A 144 -2.23 16.81 12.10
N ASP A 145 -1.52 16.62 10.99
CA ASP A 145 -1.56 15.36 10.24
C ASP A 145 -0.52 14.32 10.74
N ILE A 146 0.69 14.79 11.08
CA ILE A 146 1.84 13.94 11.42
C ILE A 146 2.60 14.57 12.59
N MET A 147 2.87 13.77 13.62
CA MET A 147 3.75 14.14 14.73
C MET A 147 5.13 13.50 14.56
N LEU A 148 6.18 14.33 14.61
CA LEU A 148 7.57 13.88 14.51
C LEU A 148 8.32 14.12 15.82
N ASN A 149 9.23 13.23 16.17
CA ASN A 149 10.06 13.37 17.36
C ASN A 149 11.16 14.44 17.13
N PRO A 150 11.20 15.53 17.93
CA PRO A 150 12.19 16.59 17.75
C PRO A 150 13.62 16.15 18.03
N LEU A 151 13.85 15.12 18.85
CA LEU A 151 15.19 14.63 19.22
C LEU A 151 15.98 14.07 18.01
N GLY A 152 15.27 13.73 16.94
CA GLY A 152 15.87 13.24 15.70
C GLY A 152 16.59 14.30 14.88
N VAL A 153 16.38 15.60 15.17
CA VAL A 153 16.96 16.72 14.41
C VAL A 153 18.36 17.07 14.91
N PRO A 154 18.58 17.38 16.21
CA PRO A 154 19.90 17.82 16.68
C PRO A 154 20.96 16.74 16.52
N SER A 155 20.58 15.48 16.78
CA SER A 155 21.49 14.33 16.68
C SER A 155 21.97 14.03 15.26
N ARG A 156 21.19 14.40 14.23
CA ARG A 156 21.51 14.14 12.82
C ARG A 156 21.98 15.38 12.07
N MET A 157 21.93 16.55 12.71
CA MET A 157 22.29 17.85 12.13
C MET A 157 21.59 18.17 10.80
N ASN A 158 20.38 17.65 10.60
CA ASN A 158 19.57 17.89 9.41
C ASN A 158 18.56 19.02 9.63
N ILE A 159 19.10 20.22 9.94
CA ILE A 159 18.33 21.42 10.29
C ILE A 159 17.41 21.91 9.15
N GLY A 160 17.75 21.58 7.90
CA GLY A 160 16.97 21.96 6.72
C GLY A 160 15.50 21.53 6.78
N GLN A 161 15.18 20.43 7.49
CA GLN A 161 13.78 20.01 7.67
C GLN A 161 12.97 21.01 8.53
N VAL A 162 13.62 21.69 9.48
CA VAL A 162 12.96 22.70 10.33
C VAL A 162 12.76 23.98 9.52
N MET A 163 13.75 24.33 8.70
CA MET A 163 13.63 25.46 7.77
C MET A 163 12.49 25.21 6.74
N GLU A 164 12.43 24.00 6.18
CA GLU A 164 11.35 23.56 5.30
C GLU A 164 9.99 23.66 6.00
N LEU A 165 9.89 23.22 7.26
CA LEU A 165 8.67 23.25 8.04
C LEU A 165 8.14 24.68 8.24
N HIS A 166 9.00 25.62 8.65
CA HIS A 166 8.61 27.02 8.85
C HIS A 166 8.25 27.71 7.53
N LEU A 167 9.12 27.57 6.51
CA LEU A 167 8.91 28.19 5.21
C LEU A 167 7.68 27.61 4.50
N GLY A 168 7.43 26.31 4.64
CA GLY A 168 6.24 25.64 4.12
C GLY A 168 4.96 26.09 4.82
N MET A 169 5.02 26.39 6.12
CA MET A 169 3.88 26.98 6.83
C MET A 169 3.58 28.40 6.34
N ALA A 170 4.61 29.25 6.25
CA ALA A 170 4.48 30.60 5.75
C ALA A 170 3.93 30.63 4.31
N ALA A 171 4.43 29.74 3.44
CA ALA A 171 3.94 29.56 2.08
C ALA A 171 2.46 29.17 2.03
N ARG A 172 2.03 28.25 2.90
CA ARG A 172 0.61 27.83 3.01
C ARG A 172 -0.28 28.99 3.45
N THR A 173 0.16 29.78 4.44
CA THR A 173 -0.60 30.94 4.95
C THR A 173 -0.73 32.04 3.91
N LEU A 174 0.34 32.33 3.16
CA LEU A 174 0.36 33.35 2.11
C LEU A 174 -0.30 32.88 0.80
N GLY A 175 -0.53 31.56 0.65
CA GLY A 175 -1.05 30.98 -0.60
C GLY A 175 -0.06 31.04 -1.76
N ILE A 176 1.24 31.03 -1.47
CA ILE A 176 2.32 31.13 -2.46
C ILE A 176 3.04 29.80 -2.64
N HIS A 177 3.72 29.66 -3.78
CA HIS A 177 4.65 28.57 -4.02
C HIS A 177 6.08 29.10 -3.91
N ILE A 178 6.92 28.37 -3.18
CA ILE A 178 8.32 28.74 -2.95
C ILE A 178 9.22 27.72 -3.63
N ALA A 179 10.22 28.22 -4.37
CA ALA A 179 11.30 27.45 -4.92
C ALA A 179 12.61 27.88 -4.27
N THR A 180 13.34 26.93 -3.70
CA THR A 180 14.68 27.14 -3.14
C THR A 180 15.69 26.30 -3.91
N PRO A 181 16.45 26.89 -4.85
CA PRO A 181 17.48 26.18 -5.59
C PRO A 181 18.53 25.52 -4.68
N VAL A 182 19.19 24.49 -5.19
CA VAL A 182 20.28 23.82 -4.46
C VAL A 182 21.51 24.74 -4.51
N PHE A 183 22.10 25.03 -3.34
CA PHE A 183 23.26 25.92 -3.15
C PHE A 183 23.05 27.41 -3.39
N ASP A 184 21.89 27.83 -3.91
CA ASP A 184 21.49 29.23 -4.10
C ASP A 184 20.04 29.41 -3.62
N GLY A 185 19.78 28.91 -2.42
CA GLY A 185 18.45 28.81 -1.82
C GLY A 185 18.08 30.02 -0.97
N ALA A 186 16.86 29.99 -0.44
CA ALA A 186 16.41 30.99 0.53
C ALA A 186 17.36 31.01 1.74
N SER A 187 17.83 32.21 2.09
CA SER A 187 18.66 32.43 3.27
C SER A 187 17.81 32.38 4.54
N SER A 188 18.48 32.38 5.70
CA SER A 188 17.79 32.48 6.98
C SER A 188 17.01 33.79 7.11
N GLU A 189 17.52 34.89 6.54
CA GLU A 189 16.85 36.21 6.57
C GLU A 189 15.57 36.15 5.74
N ASP A 190 15.64 35.62 4.52
CA ASP A 190 14.46 35.44 3.65
C ASP A 190 13.37 34.60 4.33
N LEU A 191 13.77 33.53 5.05
CA LEU A 191 12.85 32.69 5.79
C LEU A 191 12.12 33.49 6.87
N TRP A 192 12.85 34.24 7.70
CA TRP A 192 12.24 35.00 8.80
C TRP A 192 11.41 36.18 8.30
N ASP A 193 11.81 36.80 7.20
CA ASP A 193 11.01 37.84 6.53
C ASP A 193 9.70 37.25 5.98
N THR A 194 9.74 36.06 5.38
CA THR A 194 8.53 35.37 4.88
C THR A 194 7.61 34.94 6.04
N VAL A 195 8.18 34.43 7.14
CA VAL A 195 7.43 34.08 8.37
C VAL A 195 6.72 35.32 8.92
N LYS A 196 7.41 36.46 8.96
CA LYS A 196 6.85 37.74 9.41
C LYS A 196 5.77 38.26 8.46
N GLU A 197 5.98 38.16 7.15
CA GLU A 197 4.99 38.54 6.13
C GLU A 197 3.71 37.69 6.24
N ALA A 198 3.87 36.40 6.56
CA ALA A 198 2.77 35.48 6.83
C ALA A 198 2.02 35.75 8.15
N GLY A 199 2.47 36.73 8.96
CA GLY A 199 1.86 37.05 10.26
C GLY A 199 2.09 35.97 11.33
N MET A 200 3.10 35.12 11.14
CA MET A 200 3.49 34.11 12.13
C MET A 200 4.37 34.74 13.23
N ASP A 201 4.40 34.10 14.40
CA ASP A 201 5.26 34.53 15.49
C ASP A 201 6.75 34.44 15.12
N SER A 202 7.59 35.26 15.76
CA SER A 202 9.03 35.38 15.45
C SER A 202 9.85 34.11 15.69
N ASP A 203 9.30 33.13 16.41
CA ASP A 203 9.91 31.81 16.62
C ASP A 203 9.32 30.73 15.71
N ALA A 204 8.34 31.08 14.85
CA ALA A 204 7.58 30.21 13.98
C ALA A 204 6.92 29.02 14.72
N LYS A 205 6.64 29.18 16.01
CA LYS A 205 5.92 28.21 16.83
C LYS A 205 4.48 28.65 17.04
N THR A 206 3.67 27.77 17.59
CA THR A 206 2.31 28.09 18.02
C THR A 206 1.92 27.25 19.23
N ILE A 207 0.85 27.64 19.90
CA ILE A 207 0.24 26.82 20.96
C ILE A 207 -0.57 25.72 20.27
N LEU A 208 -0.37 24.48 20.72
CA LEU A 208 -1.24 23.37 20.36
C LEU A 208 -2.12 23.02 21.56
N TYR A 209 -3.25 22.40 21.29
CA TYR A 209 -4.15 21.83 22.29
C TYR A 209 -4.20 20.32 22.13
N ASP A 210 -4.25 19.58 23.24
CA ASP A 210 -4.41 18.13 23.22
C ASP A 210 -5.85 17.79 22.78
N GLY A 211 -6.00 16.97 21.73
CA GLY A 211 -7.31 16.55 21.22
C GLY A 211 -8.17 15.78 22.23
N ARG A 212 -7.54 15.12 23.22
CA ARG A 212 -8.25 14.31 24.21
C ARG A 212 -8.75 15.10 25.41
N THR A 213 -7.97 16.07 25.87
CA THR A 213 -8.29 16.85 27.08
C THR A 213 -8.78 18.25 26.76
N GLY A 214 -8.43 18.79 25.59
CA GLY A 214 -8.65 20.19 25.21
C GLY A 214 -7.70 21.17 25.88
N GLU A 215 -6.76 20.70 26.71
CA GLU A 215 -5.81 21.56 27.40
C GLU A 215 -4.65 21.98 26.49
N PRO A 216 -4.14 23.22 26.62
CA PRO A 216 -2.97 23.65 25.86
C PRO A 216 -1.71 22.92 26.33
N PHE A 217 -0.79 22.63 25.41
CA PHE A 217 0.53 22.13 25.77
C PHE A 217 1.33 23.19 26.53
N ASP A 218 2.14 22.76 27.52
CA ASP A 218 2.98 23.64 28.35
C ASP A 218 3.93 24.52 27.54
N ASN A 219 4.45 24.00 26.42
CA ASN A 219 5.41 24.67 25.56
C ASN A 219 4.86 24.84 24.16
N ARG A 220 5.18 25.98 23.53
CA ARG A 220 4.88 26.25 22.13
C ARG A 220 5.64 25.26 21.22
N VAL A 221 4.96 24.76 20.21
CA VAL A 221 5.44 23.69 19.32
C VAL A 221 5.65 24.25 17.92
N SER A 222 6.71 23.80 17.24
CA SER A 222 6.92 24.11 15.81
C SER A 222 5.93 23.28 14.98
N VAL A 223 5.05 23.96 14.27
CA VAL A 223 4.05 23.35 13.38
C VAL A 223 4.22 23.94 11.99
N GLY A 224 4.19 23.08 10.97
CA GLY A 224 4.37 23.54 9.60
C GLY A 224 4.20 22.45 8.56
N VAL A 225 4.55 22.78 7.32
CA VAL A 225 4.35 21.90 6.18
C VAL A 225 5.69 21.32 5.74
N MET A 226 5.83 20.01 5.87
CA MET A 226 7.01 19.26 5.43
C MET A 226 6.62 18.28 4.33
N TYR A 227 7.46 18.14 3.30
CA TYR A 227 7.20 17.18 2.24
C TYR A 227 7.61 15.76 2.65
N MET A 228 6.62 14.87 2.74
CA MET A 228 6.79 13.48 3.16
C MET A 228 6.54 12.50 2.03
N ILE A 229 7.32 11.42 1.99
CA ILE A 229 7.31 10.38 0.96
C ILE A 229 7.08 9.03 1.63
N LYS A 230 6.24 8.19 1.02
CA LYS A 230 6.11 6.77 1.35
C LYS A 230 7.14 5.98 0.54
N LEU A 231 7.99 5.20 1.23
CA LEU A 231 9.02 4.36 0.62
C LEU A 231 8.50 2.98 0.20
#